data_AF-A0A662CG72-F1
#
_entry.id   AF-A0A662CG72-F1
#
_cell.length_a   1.000
_cell.length_b   1.000
_cell.length_c   1.000
_cell.angle_alpha   90.00
_cell.angle_beta   90.00
_cell.angle_gamma   90.00
#
_symmetry.space_group_name_H-M   'P 1'
#
loop_
_entity.id
_entity.type
_entity.pdbx_description
1 polymer ?
#
loop_
_entity_poly.entity_id
_entity_poly.type
_entity_poly.pdbx_seq_one_letter_code
_entity_poly.pdbx_strand_id
1 'polypeptide(L)'
;YFLIAGLTFLFSPGYLHHEGRNLGEYYALVLFAVVGLIFMTSAQHLILFFIGLEVLSIALYALAGFVRQRDLCNEAALKYLFLGGFSSAILLMGLAVIYGVTNSLYLHQVARYVAAHGASATFILGMSLVMVGFFFKISAAPFHAWAPDVYGGAPAPVAGFMATAAKVAVFAVILRFLDSAVFSVKSHWIAMVVVVSVLSMVIGNFAALRQENIKRMLAYSSIAHAGYALVGVAAASRQGGAAVVFYMLAYSLMNLGAFGVVALVGRQNESYVNISDYAGLAAKRPVLAAAMAICLFSLAGIPGTAGFMGKFYVFAAGVKAGQIPLVVIAVLNSAVAAYYYLRVVYMMYMEEPREEYQISFHPAAVVALLVIVVGIFQLGIIPGSLLSASYSSFALFTF
;
A
#
# COMPACT_ATOMS: atom_id res chain seq x y z
N TYR A 1 7.45 -4.84 8.75
CA TYR A 1 6.51 -5.96 8.51
C TYR A 1 5.89 -6.49 9.79
N PHE A 2 6.68 -6.85 10.81
CA PHE A 2 6.15 -7.34 12.09
C PHE A 2 5.15 -6.38 12.77
N LEU A 3 5.41 -5.07 12.75
CA LEU A 3 4.45 -4.08 13.27
C LEU A 3 3.08 -4.18 12.55
N ILE A 4 3.10 -4.28 11.21
CA ILE A 4 1.89 -4.38 10.40
C ILE A 4 1.14 -5.67 10.72
N ALA A 5 1.85 -6.81 10.74
CA ALA A 5 1.25 -8.10 11.06
C ALA A 5 0.70 -8.14 12.50
N GLY A 6 1.42 -7.57 13.47
CA GLY A 6 0.97 -7.44 14.85
C GLY A 6 -0.30 -6.60 14.97
N LEU A 7 -0.37 -5.45 14.31
CA LEU A 7 -1.58 -4.63 14.26
C LEU A 7 -2.75 -5.38 13.59
N THR A 8 -2.50 -6.09 12.48
CA THR A 8 -3.51 -6.95 11.85
C THR A 8 -4.01 -8.00 12.84
N PHE A 9 -3.13 -8.69 13.56
CA PHE A 9 -3.50 -9.69 14.57
C PHE A 9 -4.31 -9.11 15.73
N LEU A 10 -4.11 -7.85 16.08
CA LEU A 10 -4.89 -7.20 17.13
C LEU A 10 -6.32 -6.84 16.66
N PHE A 11 -6.52 -6.63 15.35
CA PHE A 11 -7.84 -6.38 14.76
C PHE A 11 -8.61 -7.66 14.38
N SER A 12 -7.93 -8.77 14.10
CA SER A 12 -8.55 -9.98 13.56
C SER A 12 -9.46 -10.78 14.51
N PRO A 13 -9.19 -10.93 15.84
CA PRO A 13 -9.95 -11.84 16.70
C PRO A 13 -11.45 -11.55 16.76
N GLY A 14 -11.84 -10.28 16.91
CA GLY A 14 -13.25 -9.89 16.93
C GLY A 14 -13.95 -10.17 15.59
N TYR A 15 -13.27 -9.84 14.49
CA TYR A 15 -13.76 -10.09 13.13
C TYR A 15 -13.93 -11.60 12.86
N LEU A 16 -12.91 -12.41 13.15
CA LEU A 16 -12.92 -13.86 12.93
C LEU A 16 -13.93 -14.58 13.81
N HIS A 17 -14.13 -14.12 15.05
CA HIS A 17 -15.14 -14.65 15.94
C HIS A 17 -16.55 -14.40 15.40
N HIS A 18 -16.84 -13.20 14.89
CA HIS A 18 -18.13 -12.91 14.26
C HIS A 18 -18.37 -13.78 13.02
N GLU A 19 -17.36 -13.97 12.17
CA GLU A 19 -17.46 -14.84 10.98
C GLU A 19 -17.49 -16.35 11.33
N GLY A 20 -17.43 -16.72 12.63
CA GLY A 20 -17.44 -18.12 13.07
C GLY A 20 -16.18 -18.91 12.70
N ARG A 21 -15.04 -18.23 12.51
CA ARG A 21 -13.79 -18.79 11.96
C ARG A 21 -12.53 -18.40 12.74
N ASN A 22 -12.47 -18.75 14.02
CA ASN A 22 -11.25 -18.63 14.85
C ASN A 22 -10.25 -19.77 14.56
N LEU A 23 -9.65 -19.70 13.38
CA LEU A 23 -8.78 -20.73 12.81
C LEU A 23 -7.31 -20.28 12.88
N GLY A 24 -6.42 -21.17 13.36
CA GLY A 24 -4.97 -20.89 13.47
C GLY A 24 -4.30 -20.67 12.12
N GLU A 25 -4.86 -21.25 11.06
CA GLU A 25 -4.43 -21.15 9.68
C GLU A 25 -4.43 -19.70 9.19
N TYR A 26 -5.34 -18.84 9.69
CA TYR A 26 -5.34 -17.42 9.38
C TYR A 26 -4.00 -16.77 9.76
N TYR A 27 -3.59 -16.98 11.02
CA TYR A 27 -2.38 -16.37 11.57
C TYR A 27 -1.14 -16.97 10.92
N ALA A 28 -1.14 -18.28 10.65
CA ALA A 28 -0.07 -18.94 9.90
C ALA A 28 0.10 -18.32 8.51
N LEU A 29 -0.98 -18.09 7.75
CA LEU A 29 -0.92 -17.48 6.42
C LEU A 29 -0.37 -16.04 6.47
N VAL A 30 -0.75 -15.23 7.47
CA VAL A 30 -0.18 -13.89 7.64
C VAL A 30 1.32 -13.97 7.96
N LEU A 31 1.76 -14.90 8.81
CA LEU A 31 3.18 -15.10 9.09
C LEU A 31 3.94 -15.59 7.85
N PHE A 32 3.37 -16.49 7.05
CA PHE A 32 3.93 -16.89 5.75
C PHE A 32 4.08 -15.70 4.80
N ALA A 33 3.07 -14.82 4.75
CA ALA A 33 3.17 -13.58 4.00
C ALA A 33 4.33 -12.71 4.51
N VAL A 34 4.50 -12.58 5.84
CA VAL A 34 5.62 -11.84 6.44
C VAL A 34 6.98 -12.44 6.07
N VAL A 35 7.12 -13.77 6.06
CA VAL A 35 8.32 -14.44 5.58
C VAL A 35 8.60 -14.04 4.13
N GLY A 36 7.60 -14.12 3.25
CA GLY A 36 7.72 -13.66 1.86
C GLY A 36 8.21 -12.20 1.75
N LEU A 37 7.65 -11.28 2.55
CA LEU A 37 8.08 -9.87 2.59
C LEU A 37 9.54 -9.70 3.01
N ILE A 38 10.00 -10.47 4.00
CA ILE A 38 11.39 -10.43 4.47
C ILE A 38 12.34 -10.91 3.36
N PHE A 39 12.08 -12.09 2.78
CA PHE A 39 12.87 -12.63 1.68
C PHE A 39 12.92 -11.68 0.48
N MET A 40 11.76 -11.13 0.11
CA MET A 40 11.64 -10.23 -1.04
C MET A 40 12.48 -8.95 -0.83
N THR A 41 12.49 -8.39 0.39
CA THR A 41 13.20 -7.14 0.69
C THR A 41 14.63 -7.29 1.19
N SER A 42 15.07 -8.51 1.52
CA SER A 42 16.49 -8.81 1.74
C SER A 42 17.22 -9.28 0.47
N ALA A 43 16.48 -9.65 -0.58
CA ALA A 43 17.05 -10.21 -1.79
C ALA A 43 18.01 -9.25 -2.51
N GLN A 44 19.20 -9.78 -2.83
CA GLN A 44 20.17 -9.21 -3.78
C GLN A 44 20.28 -10.02 -5.09
N HIS A 45 19.50 -11.11 -5.17
CA HIS A 45 19.46 -12.03 -6.29
C HIS A 45 18.05 -12.07 -6.87
N LEU A 46 17.92 -11.95 -8.20
CA LEU A 46 16.64 -11.81 -8.91
C LEU A 46 15.65 -12.95 -8.62
N ILE A 47 16.14 -14.19 -8.54
CA ILE A 47 15.30 -15.36 -8.21
C ILE A 47 14.83 -15.34 -6.75
N LEU A 48 15.69 -14.91 -5.82
CA LEU A 48 15.32 -14.88 -4.39
C LEU A 48 14.22 -13.83 -4.15
N PHE A 49 14.34 -12.70 -4.86
CA PHE A 49 13.29 -11.69 -4.92
C PHE A 49 11.97 -12.31 -5.43
N PHE A 50 12.00 -13.02 -6.57
CA PHE A 50 10.82 -13.65 -7.15
C PHE A 50 10.17 -14.68 -6.21
N ILE A 51 10.99 -15.53 -5.57
CA ILE A 51 10.50 -16.50 -4.57
C ILE A 51 9.81 -15.79 -3.40
N GLY A 52 10.43 -14.74 -2.85
CA GLY A 52 9.81 -13.96 -1.76
C GLY A 52 8.46 -13.35 -2.18
N LEU A 53 8.38 -12.84 -3.41
CA LEU A 53 7.16 -12.30 -3.99
C LEU A 53 6.07 -13.36 -4.16
N GLU A 54 6.41 -14.57 -4.62
CA GLU A 54 5.44 -15.66 -4.80
C GLU A 54 4.95 -16.23 -3.47
N VAL A 55 5.84 -16.41 -2.48
CA VAL A 55 5.46 -16.82 -1.11
C VAL A 55 4.46 -15.84 -0.52
N LEU A 56 4.73 -14.53 -0.65
CA LEU A 56 3.79 -13.48 -0.26
C LEU A 56 2.46 -13.62 -1.03
N SER A 57 2.53 -13.76 -2.35
CA SER A 57 1.36 -13.71 -3.21
C SER A 57 0.40 -14.88 -2.95
N ILE A 58 0.92 -16.10 -2.85
CA ILE A 58 0.14 -17.31 -2.57
C ILE A 58 -0.55 -17.18 -1.19
N ALA A 59 0.17 -16.69 -0.18
CA ALA A 59 -0.42 -16.45 1.13
C ALA A 59 -1.56 -15.42 1.08
N LEU A 60 -1.38 -14.33 0.32
CA LEU A 60 -2.43 -13.32 0.16
C LEU A 60 -3.63 -13.80 -0.66
N TYR A 61 -3.43 -14.65 -1.68
CA TYR A 61 -4.54 -15.25 -2.44
C TYR A 61 -5.42 -16.11 -1.51
N ALA A 62 -4.78 -16.93 -0.66
CA ALA A 62 -5.48 -17.72 0.33
C ALA A 62 -6.20 -16.86 1.39
N LEU A 63 -5.57 -15.77 1.86
CA LEU A 63 -6.17 -14.85 2.81
C LEU A 63 -7.36 -14.06 2.22
N ALA A 64 -7.31 -13.68 0.94
CA ALA A 64 -8.41 -12.99 0.27
C ALA A 64 -9.68 -13.86 0.23
N GLY A 65 -9.51 -15.17 0.04
CA GLY A 65 -10.58 -16.18 0.03
C GLY A 65 -10.82 -16.88 1.36
N PHE A 66 -10.39 -16.30 2.48
CA PHE A 66 -10.37 -17.00 3.76
C PHE A 66 -11.78 -17.41 4.23
N VAL A 67 -12.77 -16.53 4.06
CA VAL A 67 -14.18 -16.80 4.39
C VAL A 67 -14.88 -17.41 3.18
N ARG A 68 -14.70 -18.72 2.99
CA ARG A 68 -15.13 -19.45 1.79
C ARG A 68 -16.65 -19.47 1.53
N GLN A 69 -17.49 -19.22 2.53
CA GLN A 69 -18.95 -19.18 2.33
C GLN A 69 -19.42 -17.88 1.66
N ARG A 70 -18.56 -16.86 1.57
CA ARG A 70 -18.93 -15.58 0.98
C ARG A 70 -18.46 -15.54 -0.47
N ASP A 71 -19.41 -15.47 -1.40
CA ASP A 71 -19.12 -15.46 -2.84
C ASP A 71 -18.18 -14.31 -3.23
N LEU A 72 -18.34 -13.14 -2.62
CA LEU A 72 -17.43 -11.99 -2.83
C LEU A 72 -15.98 -12.27 -2.39
N CYS A 73 -15.75 -13.09 -1.35
CA CYS A 73 -14.40 -13.50 -0.97
C CYS A 73 -13.80 -14.43 -2.03
N ASN A 74 -14.59 -15.38 -2.52
CA ASN A 74 -14.16 -16.34 -3.52
C ASN A 74 -13.84 -15.64 -4.85
N GLU A 75 -14.71 -14.72 -5.28
CA GLU A 75 -14.49 -13.88 -6.45
C GLU A 75 -13.22 -13.03 -6.30
N ALA A 76 -13.03 -12.38 -5.14
CA ALA A 76 -11.81 -11.63 -4.85
C ALA A 76 -10.56 -12.51 -4.92
N ALA A 77 -10.59 -13.70 -4.33
CA ALA A 77 -9.46 -14.62 -4.36
C ALA A 77 -9.12 -15.08 -5.79
N LEU A 78 -10.14 -15.45 -6.59
CA LEU A 78 -9.96 -15.87 -7.97
C LEU A 78 -9.44 -14.72 -8.86
N LYS A 79 -10.06 -13.54 -8.77
CA LYS A 79 -9.58 -12.34 -9.48
C LYS A 79 -8.14 -12.04 -9.12
N TYR A 80 -7.79 -12.11 -7.84
CA TYR A 80 -6.44 -11.82 -7.39
C TYR A 80 -5.44 -12.88 -7.86
N LEU A 81 -5.79 -14.17 -7.80
CA LEU A 81 -4.95 -15.27 -8.25
C LEU A 81 -4.67 -15.19 -9.75
N PHE A 82 -5.69 -15.02 -10.59
CA PHE A 82 -5.50 -14.99 -12.05
C PHE A 82 -4.74 -13.75 -12.51
N LEU A 83 -5.16 -12.56 -12.07
CA LEU A 83 -4.49 -11.32 -12.46
C LEU A 83 -3.08 -11.24 -11.85
N GLY A 84 -2.93 -11.71 -10.62
CA GLY A 84 -1.65 -11.76 -9.93
C GLY A 84 -0.68 -12.77 -10.54
N GLY A 85 -1.14 -13.97 -10.90
CA GLY A 85 -0.35 -14.97 -11.59
C GLY A 85 0.11 -14.49 -12.98
N PHE A 86 -0.77 -13.83 -13.73
CA PHE A 86 -0.41 -13.22 -15.01
C PHE A 86 0.65 -12.12 -14.85
N SER A 87 0.48 -11.23 -13.85
CA SER A 87 1.49 -10.23 -13.53
C SER A 87 2.83 -10.83 -13.12
N SER A 88 2.82 -11.91 -12.34
CA SER A 88 4.03 -12.62 -11.93
C SER A 88 4.74 -13.27 -13.12
N ALA A 89 3.99 -13.81 -14.10
CA ALA A 89 4.56 -14.34 -15.33
C ALA A 89 5.23 -13.24 -16.18
N ILE A 90 4.61 -12.06 -16.32
CA ILE A 90 5.23 -10.90 -16.98
C ILE A 90 6.50 -10.48 -16.27
N LEU A 91 6.47 -10.39 -14.93
CA LEU A 91 7.64 -10.04 -14.14
C LEU A 91 8.77 -11.04 -14.35
N LEU A 92 8.48 -12.34 -14.27
CA LEU A 92 9.45 -13.41 -14.45
C LEU A 92 10.04 -13.40 -15.86
N MET A 93 9.23 -13.13 -16.89
CA MET A 93 9.71 -12.92 -18.26
C MET A 93 10.70 -11.75 -18.32
N GLY A 94 10.40 -10.63 -17.66
CA GLY A 94 11.32 -9.50 -17.56
C GLY A 94 12.65 -9.87 -16.89
N LEU A 95 12.61 -10.64 -15.79
CA LEU A 95 13.81 -11.16 -15.14
C LEU A 95 14.62 -12.10 -16.04
N ALA A 96 13.94 -12.98 -16.78
CA ALA A 96 14.58 -13.90 -17.73
C ALA A 96 15.27 -13.16 -18.88
N VAL A 97 14.65 -12.09 -19.40
CA VAL A 97 15.25 -11.24 -20.43
C VAL A 97 16.48 -10.49 -19.89
N ILE A 98 16.40 -9.94 -18.68
CA ILE A 98 17.56 -9.29 -18.03
C ILE A 98 18.70 -10.30 -17.85
N TYR A 99 18.40 -11.51 -17.37
CA TYR A 99 19.38 -12.59 -17.25
C TYR A 99 19.99 -12.95 -18.60
N GLY A 100 19.18 -13.13 -19.65
CA GLY A 100 19.66 -13.49 -20.99
C GLY A 100 20.59 -12.45 -21.62
N VAL A 101 20.47 -11.17 -21.25
CA VAL A 101 21.38 -10.11 -21.70
C VAL A 101 22.63 -10.00 -20.83
N THR A 102 22.49 -10.15 -19.51
CA THR A 102 23.57 -9.85 -18.55
C THR A 102 24.34 -11.08 -18.07
N ASN A 103 23.83 -12.28 -18.35
CA ASN A 103 24.31 -13.58 -17.83
C ASN A 103 24.48 -13.62 -16.30
N SER A 104 23.73 -12.80 -15.57
CA SER A 104 23.77 -12.77 -14.11
C SER A 104 22.40 -12.55 -13.50
N LEU A 105 22.26 -13.13 -12.30
CA LEU A 105 21.07 -12.99 -11.46
C LEU A 105 21.34 -12.10 -10.24
N TYR A 106 22.57 -11.63 -10.05
CA TYR A 106 22.93 -10.73 -8.95
C TYR A 106 22.77 -9.28 -9.38
N LEU A 107 22.04 -8.48 -8.58
CA LEU A 107 21.75 -7.08 -8.90
C LEU A 107 23.01 -6.25 -9.18
N HIS A 108 24.08 -6.45 -8.38
CA HIS A 108 25.33 -5.71 -8.55
C HIS A 108 26.05 -6.05 -9.88
N GLN A 109 25.93 -7.28 -10.38
CA GLN A 109 26.53 -7.68 -11.65
C GLN A 109 25.73 -7.15 -12.82
N VAL A 110 24.39 -7.16 -12.71
CA VAL A 110 23.49 -6.49 -13.67
C VAL A 110 23.85 -5.01 -13.78
N ALA A 111 24.05 -4.32 -12.65
CA ALA A 111 24.43 -2.92 -12.63
C ALA A 111 25.77 -2.66 -13.33
N ARG A 112 26.79 -3.46 -13.02
CA ARG A 112 28.12 -3.38 -13.66
C ARG A 112 28.03 -3.62 -15.16
N TYR A 113 27.25 -4.61 -15.59
CA TYR A 113 27.05 -4.89 -17.01
C TYR A 113 26.46 -3.67 -17.73
N VAL A 114 25.36 -3.13 -17.22
CA VAL A 114 24.65 -2.00 -17.84
C VAL A 114 25.49 -0.72 -17.81
N ALA A 115 26.27 -0.50 -16.75
CA ALA A 115 27.20 0.63 -16.69
C ALA A 115 28.32 0.54 -17.72
N ALA A 116 28.82 -0.67 -18.01
CA ALA A 116 29.92 -0.88 -18.96
C ALA A 116 29.46 -0.92 -20.43
N HIS A 117 28.29 -1.49 -20.72
CA HIS A 117 27.83 -1.75 -22.09
C HIS A 117 26.63 -0.89 -22.53
N GLY A 118 26.07 -0.09 -21.61
CA GLY A 118 24.79 0.60 -21.81
C GLY A 118 23.58 -0.34 -21.74
N ALA A 119 22.38 0.21 -21.94
CA ALA A 119 21.16 -0.58 -22.04
C ALA A 119 20.77 -0.85 -23.50
N SER A 120 20.88 -2.11 -23.92
CA SER A 120 20.32 -2.56 -25.20
C SER A 120 18.79 -2.47 -25.19
N ALA A 121 18.17 -2.42 -26.37
CA ALA A 121 16.71 -2.43 -26.50
C ALA A 121 16.07 -3.63 -25.78
N THR A 122 16.71 -4.80 -25.86
CA THR A 122 16.31 -6.03 -25.17
C THR A 122 16.36 -5.87 -23.64
N PHE A 123 17.39 -5.20 -23.12
CA PHE A 123 17.48 -4.90 -21.68
C PHE A 123 16.35 -3.97 -21.24
N ILE A 124 16.09 -2.91 -22.01
CA ILE A 124 15.01 -1.95 -21.72
C ILE A 124 13.65 -2.66 -21.72
N LEU A 125 13.42 -3.58 -22.66
CA LEU A 125 12.22 -4.43 -22.67
C LEU A 125 12.11 -5.26 -21.38
N GLY A 126 13.17 -5.97 -21.00
CA GLY A 126 13.21 -6.77 -19.76
C GLY A 126 12.92 -5.93 -18.51
N MET A 127 13.59 -4.77 -18.38
CA MET A 127 13.35 -3.79 -17.31
C MET A 127 11.90 -3.30 -17.30
N SER A 128 11.32 -3.00 -18.47
CA SER A 128 9.93 -2.54 -18.58
C SER A 128 8.94 -3.62 -18.13
N LEU A 129 9.15 -4.88 -18.50
CA LEU A 129 8.32 -6.00 -18.05
C LEU A 129 8.41 -6.22 -16.53
N VAL A 130 9.59 -6.13 -15.94
CA VAL A 130 9.76 -6.17 -14.48
C VAL A 130 8.97 -5.04 -13.82
N MET A 131 9.06 -3.82 -14.35
CA MET A 131 8.36 -2.65 -13.84
C MET A 131 6.84 -2.79 -13.94
N VAL A 132 6.31 -3.38 -15.02
CA VAL A 132 4.88 -3.72 -15.13
C VAL A 132 4.44 -4.61 -13.98
N GLY A 133 5.22 -5.65 -13.67
CA GLY A 133 4.94 -6.54 -12.53
C GLY A 133 4.97 -5.81 -11.18
N PHE A 134 5.93 -4.91 -10.98
CA PHE A 134 5.98 -4.07 -9.78
C PHE A 134 4.77 -3.15 -9.67
N PHE A 135 4.40 -2.45 -10.74
CA PHE A 135 3.26 -1.54 -10.77
C PHE A 135 1.95 -2.26 -10.48
N PHE A 136 1.76 -3.48 -10.99
CA PHE A 136 0.62 -4.31 -10.61
C PHE A 136 0.57 -4.57 -9.11
N LYS A 137 1.69 -4.98 -8.50
CA LYS A 137 1.75 -5.35 -7.07
C LYS A 137 1.54 -4.16 -6.12
N ILE A 138 1.88 -2.93 -6.52
CA ILE A 138 1.53 -1.71 -5.78
C ILE A 138 0.15 -1.13 -6.17
N SER A 139 -0.59 -1.81 -7.05
CA SER A 139 -1.88 -1.37 -7.60
C SER A 139 -1.80 0.00 -8.30
N ALA A 140 -0.70 0.29 -9.00
CA ALA A 140 -0.57 1.51 -9.77
C ALA A 140 -1.28 1.41 -11.11
N ALA A 141 -1.92 2.49 -11.55
CA ALA A 141 -2.60 2.53 -12.84
C ALA A 141 -1.59 2.58 -14.00
N PRO A 142 -1.84 1.86 -15.11
CA PRO A 142 -3.08 1.18 -15.50
C PRO A 142 -3.28 -0.24 -14.94
N PHE A 143 -2.35 -0.79 -14.16
CA PHE A 143 -2.35 -2.18 -13.68
C PHE A 143 -3.14 -2.42 -12.37
N HIS A 144 -4.10 -1.54 -12.06
CA HIS A 144 -4.76 -1.43 -10.77
C HIS A 144 -6.13 -2.14 -10.68
N ALA A 145 -6.67 -2.61 -11.81
CA ALA A 145 -8.07 -3.06 -11.92
C ALA A 145 -8.47 -4.14 -10.90
N TRP A 146 -7.51 -4.94 -10.43
CA TRP A 146 -7.74 -5.96 -9.40
C TRP A 146 -8.06 -5.37 -8.02
N ALA A 147 -7.49 -4.21 -7.66
CA ALA A 147 -7.45 -3.74 -6.28
C ALA A 147 -8.84 -3.41 -5.70
N PRO A 148 -9.74 -2.68 -6.38
CA PRO A 148 -11.07 -2.36 -5.83
C PRO A 148 -11.91 -3.59 -5.52
N ASP A 149 -11.89 -4.59 -6.41
CA ASP A 149 -12.67 -5.81 -6.27
C ASP A 149 -12.11 -6.70 -5.16
N VAL A 150 -10.78 -6.86 -5.13
CA VAL A 150 -10.12 -7.71 -4.15
C VAL A 150 -10.21 -7.11 -2.74
N TYR A 151 -10.03 -5.79 -2.60
CA TYR A 151 -10.12 -5.14 -1.29
C TYR A 151 -11.56 -5.09 -0.80
N GLY A 152 -12.53 -4.89 -1.72
CA GLY A 152 -13.95 -4.93 -1.39
C GLY A 152 -14.41 -6.32 -0.92
N GLY A 153 -13.95 -7.37 -1.61
CA GLY A 153 -14.37 -8.75 -1.34
C GLY A 153 -13.63 -9.43 -0.18
N ALA A 154 -12.34 -9.18 0.02
CA ALA A 154 -11.55 -9.80 1.08
C ALA A 154 -11.99 -9.36 2.49
N PRO A 155 -11.78 -10.16 3.55
CA PRO A 155 -11.99 -9.72 4.93
C PRO A 155 -11.29 -8.40 5.26
N ALA A 156 -11.95 -7.47 5.97
CA ALA A 156 -11.41 -6.14 6.23
C ALA A 156 -9.99 -6.11 6.85
N PRO A 157 -9.64 -6.95 7.86
CA PRO A 157 -8.27 -7.02 8.36
C PRO A 157 -7.25 -7.48 7.30
N VAL A 158 -7.66 -8.39 6.42
CA VAL A 158 -6.84 -8.88 5.30
C VAL A 158 -6.66 -7.79 4.25
N ALA A 159 -7.73 -7.09 3.88
CA ALA A 159 -7.68 -5.97 2.96
C ALA A 159 -6.73 -4.87 3.48
N GLY A 160 -6.78 -4.56 4.79
CA GLY A 160 -5.83 -3.64 5.42
C GLY A 160 -4.38 -4.12 5.38
N PHE A 161 -4.13 -5.42 5.66
CA PHE A 161 -2.80 -6.01 5.54
C PHE A 161 -2.27 -5.96 4.09
N MET A 162 -3.11 -6.30 3.11
CA MET A 162 -2.80 -6.24 1.68
C MET A 162 -2.53 -4.80 1.21
N ALA A 163 -3.34 -3.85 1.67
CA ALA A 163 -3.21 -2.44 1.35
C ALA A 163 -1.88 -1.85 1.81
N THR A 164 -1.24 -2.45 2.81
CA THR A 164 -0.07 -1.90 3.51
C THR A 164 1.17 -2.77 3.34
N ALA A 165 1.23 -3.93 3.97
CA ALA A 165 2.44 -4.76 4.07
C ALA A 165 3.03 -5.09 2.69
N ALA A 166 2.18 -5.52 1.75
CA ALA A 166 2.58 -5.84 0.39
C ALA A 166 3.14 -4.61 -0.33
N LYS A 167 2.46 -3.46 -0.24
CA LYS A 167 2.92 -2.22 -0.90
C LYS A 167 4.25 -1.73 -0.34
N VAL A 168 4.41 -1.70 0.98
CA VAL A 168 5.67 -1.28 1.63
C VAL A 168 6.84 -2.09 1.08
N ALA A 169 6.68 -3.42 1.04
CA ALA A 169 7.75 -4.29 0.60
C ALA A 169 8.05 -4.15 -0.89
N VAL A 170 7.02 -4.03 -1.74
CA VAL A 170 7.22 -3.84 -3.18
C VAL A 170 7.85 -2.47 -3.47
N PHE A 171 7.46 -1.39 -2.78
CA PHE A 171 8.12 -0.09 -2.92
C PHE A 171 9.60 -0.16 -2.51
N ALA A 172 9.92 -0.88 -1.42
CA ALA A 172 11.30 -1.11 -1.05
C ALA A 172 12.05 -1.84 -2.17
N VAL A 173 11.48 -2.90 -2.76
CA VAL A 173 12.12 -3.58 -3.89
C VAL A 173 12.26 -2.69 -5.12
N ILE A 174 11.25 -1.91 -5.48
CA ILE A 174 11.31 -0.95 -6.59
C ILE A 174 12.49 -0.01 -6.39
N LEU A 175 12.62 0.57 -5.18
CA LEU A 175 13.74 1.44 -4.84
C LEU A 175 15.08 0.71 -4.99
N ARG A 176 15.21 -0.53 -4.48
CA ARG A 176 16.46 -1.30 -4.64
C ARG A 176 16.75 -1.58 -6.10
N PHE A 177 15.78 -2.07 -6.86
CA PHE A 177 15.98 -2.45 -8.25
C PHE A 177 16.39 -1.24 -9.08
N LEU A 178 15.69 -0.11 -8.94
CA LEU A 178 15.97 1.10 -9.69
C LEU A 178 17.31 1.75 -9.32
N ASP A 179 17.67 1.74 -8.04
CA ASP A 179 18.90 2.36 -7.56
C ASP A 179 20.13 1.44 -7.72
N SER A 180 19.98 0.16 -7.38
CA SER A 180 21.09 -0.79 -7.32
C SER A 180 21.36 -1.53 -8.63
N ALA A 181 20.38 -1.69 -9.53
CA ALA A 181 20.56 -2.43 -10.78
C ALA A 181 20.49 -1.57 -12.05
N VAL A 182 19.62 -0.55 -12.09
CA VAL A 182 19.33 0.20 -13.34
C VAL A 182 19.44 1.72 -13.20
N PHE A 183 20.18 2.22 -12.21
CA PHE A 183 20.30 3.67 -11.98
C PHE A 183 21.05 4.39 -13.10
N SER A 184 22.05 3.74 -13.71
CA SER A 184 22.82 4.28 -14.84
C SER A 184 21.93 4.61 -16.05
N VAL A 185 20.75 4.00 -16.15
CA VAL A 185 19.80 4.14 -17.25
C VAL A 185 18.49 4.81 -16.81
N LYS A 186 18.56 5.65 -15.78
CA LYS A 186 17.41 6.37 -15.21
C LYS A 186 16.60 7.21 -16.19
N SER A 187 17.21 7.71 -17.24
CA SER A 187 16.52 8.42 -18.33
C SER A 187 15.42 7.56 -18.97
N HIS A 188 15.56 6.24 -18.99
CA HIS A 188 14.59 5.33 -19.61
C HIS A 188 13.40 4.99 -18.72
N TRP A 189 13.57 4.93 -17.39
CA TRP A 189 12.49 4.53 -16.49
C TRP A 189 11.79 5.71 -15.79
N ILE A 190 12.42 6.88 -15.65
CA ILE A 190 11.79 8.05 -14.99
C ILE A 190 10.48 8.43 -15.70
N ALA A 191 10.48 8.52 -17.03
CA ALA A 191 9.28 8.87 -17.80
C ALA A 191 8.14 7.90 -17.55
N MET A 192 8.43 6.60 -17.50
CA MET A 192 7.45 5.56 -17.19
C MET A 192 6.88 5.71 -15.77
N VAL A 193 7.73 5.95 -14.77
CA VAL A 193 7.31 6.19 -13.38
C VAL A 193 6.44 7.44 -13.27
N VAL A 194 6.78 8.52 -13.98
CA VAL A 194 5.99 9.77 -14.02
C VAL A 194 4.60 9.51 -14.59
N VAL A 195 4.51 8.82 -15.75
CA VAL A 195 3.22 8.50 -16.39
C VAL A 195 2.34 7.67 -15.45
N VAL A 196 2.90 6.60 -14.88
CA VAL A 196 2.18 5.71 -13.95
C VAL A 196 1.77 6.46 -12.67
N SER A 197 2.60 7.37 -12.17
CA SER A 197 2.29 8.23 -11.02
C SER A 197 1.08 9.13 -11.31
N VAL A 198 1.08 9.84 -12.45
CA VAL A 198 -0.03 10.71 -12.87
C VAL A 198 -1.32 9.90 -13.03
N LEU A 199 -1.28 8.80 -13.78
CA LEU A 199 -2.46 7.95 -13.99
C LEU A 199 -3.01 7.42 -12.66
N SER A 200 -2.14 6.99 -11.74
CA SER A 200 -2.56 6.46 -10.44
C SER A 200 -3.25 7.52 -9.58
N MET A 201 -2.71 8.74 -9.55
CA MET A 201 -3.32 9.84 -8.80
C MET A 201 -4.68 10.23 -9.40
N VAL A 202 -4.74 10.42 -10.71
CA VAL A 202 -5.99 10.83 -11.39
C VAL A 202 -7.06 9.75 -11.27
N ILE A 203 -6.76 8.52 -11.69
CA ILE A 203 -7.76 7.44 -11.67
C ILE A 203 -8.16 7.11 -10.23
N GLY A 204 -7.19 7.02 -9.31
CA GLY A 204 -7.46 6.71 -7.91
C GLY A 204 -8.38 7.73 -7.25
N ASN A 205 -8.08 9.03 -7.35
CA ASN A 205 -8.88 10.04 -6.66
C ASN A 205 -10.26 10.23 -7.29
N PHE A 206 -10.36 10.30 -8.62
CA PHE A 206 -11.65 10.53 -9.27
C PHE A 206 -12.59 9.31 -9.16
N ALA A 207 -12.06 8.09 -9.21
CA ALA A 207 -12.88 6.89 -9.00
C ALA A 207 -13.33 6.75 -7.53
N ALA A 208 -12.49 7.17 -6.57
CA ALA A 208 -12.85 7.18 -5.14
C ALA A 208 -14.05 8.08 -4.82
N LEU A 209 -14.20 9.23 -5.51
CA LEU A 209 -15.34 10.13 -5.34
C LEU A 209 -16.69 9.44 -5.54
N ARG A 210 -16.76 8.50 -6.50
CA ARG A 210 -17.99 7.80 -6.87
C ARG A 210 -18.23 6.53 -6.06
N GLN A 211 -17.33 6.14 -5.17
CA GLN A 211 -17.54 4.93 -4.36
C GLN A 211 -18.49 5.22 -3.21
N GLU A 212 -19.47 4.34 -3.04
CA GLU A 212 -20.36 4.30 -1.86
C GLU A 212 -19.86 3.30 -0.82
N ASN A 213 -19.17 2.25 -1.25
CA ASN A 213 -18.57 1.26 -0.37
C ASN A 213 -17.21 1.76 0.17
N ILE A 214 -17.04 1.74 1.49
CA ILE A 214 -15.86 2.28 2.17
C ILE A 214 -14.58 1.52 1.84
N LYS A 215 -14.64 0.19 1.68
CA LYS A 215 -13.47 -0.62 1.32
C LYS A 215 -13.03 -0.36 -0.11
N ARG A 216 -13.98 -0.22 -1.04
CA ARG A 216 -13.69 0.18 -2.42
C ARG A 216 -13.15 1.61 -2.50
N MET A 217 -13.70 2.53 -1.71
CA MET A 217 -13.18 3.90 -1.60
C MET A 217 -11.73 3.89 -1.11
N LEU A 218 -11.42 3.14 -0.05
CA LEU A 218 -10.06 2.97 0.48
C LEU A 218 -9.14 2.25 -0.52
N ALA A 219 -9.65 1.35 -1.36
CA ALA A 219 -8.87 0.72 -2.43
C ALA A 219 -8.46 1.73 -3.51
N TYR A 220 -9.38 2.58 -3.97
CA TYR A 220 -9.05 3.66 -4.92
C TYR A 220 -8.16 4.75 -4.31
N SER A 221 -8.36 5.07 -3.04
CA SER A 221 -7.42 5.86 -2.26
C SER A 221 -6.02 5.23 -2.27
N SER A 222 -5.92 3.93 -2.01
CA SER A 222 -4.66 3.18 -2.03
C SER A 222 -3.96 3.23 -3.40
N ILE A 223 -4.71 3.28 -4.51
CA ILE A 223 -4.19 3.51 -5.87
C ILE A 223 -3.59 4.93 -5.98
N ALA A 224 -4.31 5.96 -5.54
CA ALA A 224 -3.81 7.33 -5.53
C ALA A 224 -2.55 7.51 -4.66
N HIS A 225 -2.52 6.86 -3.50
CA HIS A 225 -1.37 6.89 -2.60
C HIS A 225 -0.12 6.21 -3.18
N ALA A 226 -0.28 5.16 -3.98
CA ALA A 226 0.82 4.61 -4.76
C ALA A 226 1.36 5.64 -5.76
N GLY A 227 0.46 6.39 -6.42
CA GLY A 227 0.83 7.51 -7.29
C GLY A 227 1.65 8.58 -6.57
N TYR A 228 1.23 9.02 -5.37
CA TYR A 228 2.00 9.97 -4.56
C TYR A 228 3.38 9.43 -4.22
N ALA A 229 3.50 8.18 -3.79
CA ALA A 229 4.80 7.57 -3.48
C ALA A 229 5.73 7.50 -4.70
N LEU A 230 5.18 7.22 -5.89
CA LEU A 230 5.94 7.20 -7.13
C LEU A 230 6.54 8.57 -7.50
N VAL A 231 6.01 9.70 -6.99
CA VAL A 231 6.67 11.02 -7.14
C VAL A 231 8.06 11.01 -6.50
N GLY A 232 8.20 10.38 -5.33
CA GLY A 232 9.48 10.26 -4.64
C GLY A 232 10.44 9.30 -5.35
N VAL A 233 9.91 8.25 -5.98
CA VAL A 233 10.68 7.34 -6.85
C VAL A 233 11.18 8.08 -8.10
N ALA A 234 10.31 8.87 -8.74
CA ALA A 234 10.64 9.66 -9.93
C ALA A 234 11.72 10.72 -9.67
N ALA A 235 11.91 11.13 -8.40
CA ALA A 235 12.97 12.04 -8.01
C ALA A 235 14.39 11.43 -8.14
N ALA A 236 14.50 10.10 -8.29
CA ALA A 236 15.75 9.38 -8.57
C ALA A 236 16.95 9.85 -7.70
N SER A 237 16.71 10.04 -6.42
CA SER A 237 17.68 10.60 -5.47
C SER A 237 17.54 9.95 -4.10
N ARG A 238 18.60 10.02 -3.30
CA ARG A 238 18.61 9.52 -1.91
C ARG A 238 17.53 10.18 -1.05
N GLN A 239 17.25 11.47 -1.27
CA GLN A 239 16.18 12.20 -0.59
C GLN A 239 14.80 11.67 -0.99
N GLY A 240 14.58 11.39 -2.28
CA GLY A 240 13.34 10.76 -2.77
C GLY A 240 13.13 9.38 -2.20
N GLY A 241 14.14 8.51 -2.22
CA GLY A 241 14.08 7.17 -1.65
C GLY A 241 13.74 7.16 -0.15
N ALA A 242 14.44 7.98 0.64
CA ALA A 242 14.15 8.12 2.07
C ALA A 242 12.73 8.66 2.34
N ALA A 243 12.26 9.63 1.53
CA ALA A 243 10.90 10.16 1.63
C ALA A 243 9.84 9.10 1.35
N VAL A 244 10.06 8.21 0.36
CA VAL A 244 9.15 7.08 0.06
C VAL A 244 9.10 6.10 1.24
N VAL A 245 10.25 5.76 1.84
CA VAL A 245 10.28 4.88 3.03
C VAL A 245 9.50 5.48 4.20
N PHE A 246 9.73 6.76 4.50
CA PHE A 246 8.99 7.48 5.54
C PHE A 246 7.48 7.49 5.23
N TYR A 247 7.12 7.80 3.98
CA TYR A 247 5.74 7.86 3.55
C TYR A 247 5.04 6.49 3.62
N MET A 248 5.72 5.40 3.28
CA MET A 248 5.18 4.04 3.37
C MET A 248 4.91 3.60 4.81
N LEU A 249 5.71 4.05 5.77
CA LEU A 249 5.44 3.83 7.19
C LEU A 249 4.19 4.61 7.64
N ALA A 250 4.14 5.91 7.37
CA ALA A 250 2.98 6.75 7.67
C ALA A 250 1.70 6.19 7.02
N TYR A 251 1.80 5.79 5.75
CA TYR A 251 0.74 5.17 4.96
C TYR A 251 0.23 3.87 5.54
N SER A 252 1.12 3.05 6.10
CA SER A 252 0.73 1.79 6.73
C SER A 252 -0.11 2.01 7.99
N LEU A 253 0.28 2.97 8.85
CA LEU A 253 -0.47 3.28 10.06
C LEU A 253 -1.88 3.80 9.73
N MET A 254 -1.97 4.78 8.84
CA MET A 254 -3.26 5.39 8.49
C MET A 254 -4.22 4.41 7.79
N ASN A 255 -3.72 3.51 6.93
CA ASN A 255 -4.58 2.50 6.29
C ASN A 255 -4.97 1.36 7.24
N LEU A 256 -4.03 0.86 8.05
CA LEU A 256 -4.37 -0.18 9.03
C LEU A 256 -5.37 0.36 10.05
N GLY A 257 -5.29 1.64 10.42
CA GLY A 257 -6.27 2.27 11.31
C GLY A 257 -7.64 2.35 10.66
N ALA A 258 -7.72 2.83 9.42
CA ALA A 258 -8.97 2.93 8.68
C ALA A 258 -9.62 1.54 8.47
N PHE A 259 -8.87 0.56 7.94
CA PHE A 259 -9.37 -0.81 7.78
C PHE A 259 -9.65 -1.51 9.11
N GLY A 260 -8.90 -1.18 10.16
CA GLY A 260 -9.15 -1.65 11.52
C GLY A 260 -10.50 -1.18 12.05
N VAL A 261 -10.85 0.11 11.86
CA VAL A 261 -12.20 0.61 12.20
C VAL A 261 -13.26 -0.07 11.33
N VAL A 262 -13.03 -0.22 10.03
CA VAL A 262 -13.96 -0.96 9.15
C VAL A 262 -14.19 -2.38 9.67
N ALA A 263 -13.14 -3.08 10.12
CA ALA A 263 -13.25 -4.42 10.67
C ALA A 263 -14.02 -4.48 12.01
N LEU A 264 -13.95 -3.41 12.82
CA LEU A 264 -14.66 -3.32 14.11
C LEU A 264 -16.12 -2.91 13.96
N VAL A 265 -16.44 -2.09 12.97
CA VAL A 265 -17.82 -1.71 12.62
C VAL A 265 -18.51 -2.86 11.87
N GLY A 266 -17.76 -3.56 11.02
CA GLY A 266 -18.24 -4.68 10.24
C GLY A 266 -18.82 -5.82 11.07
N ARG A 267 -19.91 -6.42 10.57
CA ARG A 267 -20.56 -7.60 11.15
C ARG A 267 -20.45 -8.83 10.24
N GLN A 268 -21.10 -9.93 10.63
CA GLN A 268 -21.19 -11.14 9.80
C GLN A 268 -21.53 -10.78 8.35
N ASN A 269 -20.89 -11.45 7.39
CA ASN A 269 -21.03 -11.16 5.97
C ASN A 269 -20.59 -9.76 5.52
N GLU A 270 -19.75 -9.06 6.31
CA GLU A 270 -19.33 -7.67 6.04
C GLU A 270 -20.52 -6.71 5.84
N SER A 271 -21.54 -6.81 6.70
CA SER A 271 -22.53 -5.73 6.81
C SER A 271 -21.86 -4.44 7.30
N TYR A 272 -22.46 -3.28 7.00
CA TYR A 272 -21.98 -1.94 7.37
C TYR A 272 -20.74 -1.43 6.63
N VAL A 273 -20.65 -1.74 5.34
CA VAL A 273 -19.54 -1.34 4.46
C VAL A 273 -19.88 -0.16 3.54
N ASN A 274 -21.12 0.34 3.55
CA ASN A 274 -21.44 1.57 2.82
C ASN A 274 -21.13 2.79 3.68
N ILE A 275 -20.75 3.89 3.04
CA ILE A 275 -20.44 5.15 3.72
C ILE A 275 -21.66 5.68 4.50
N SER A 276 -22.88 5.44 4.01
CA SER A 276 -24.13 5.75 4.71
C SER A 276 -24.27 5.03 6.05
N ASP A 277 -23.65 3.86 6.18
CA ASP A 277 -23.75 3.02 7.37
C ASP A 277 -22.91 3.60 8.52
N TYR A 278 -22.13 4.65 8.27
CA TYR A 278 -21.33 5.36 9.25
C TYR A 278 -22.08 6.58 9.83
N ALA A 279 -23.33 6.83 9.40
CA ALA A 279 -24.15 7.94 9.86
C ALA A 279 -24.30 7.95 11.40
N GLY A 280 -23.90 9.06 12.04
CA GLY A 280 -24.03 9.23 13.49
C GLY A 280 -23.12 8.34 14.34
N LEU A 281 -22.09 7.72 13.76
CA LEU A 281 -21.14 6.87 14.50
C LEU A 281 -20.48 7.62 15.67
N ALA A 282 -20.23 8.93 15.55
CA ALA A 282 -19.63 9.73 16.61
C ALA A 282 -20.50 9.82 17.87
N ALA A 283 -21.83 9.87 17.71
CA ALA A 283 -22.75 9.92 18.84
C ALA A 283 -22.82 8.59 19.61
N LYS A 284 -22.73 7.47 18.90
CA LYS A 284 -22.82 6.12 19.49
C LYS A 284 -21.48 5.61 20.00
N ARG A 285 -20.40 5.89 19.26
CA ARG A 285 -19.05 5.32 19.44
C ARG A 285 -17.97 6.38 19.17
N PRO A 286 -17.86 7.42 20.03
CA PRO A 286 -17.02 8.58 19.77
C PRO A 286 -15.54 8.25 19.57
N VAL A 287 -15.00 7.28 20.31
CA VAL A 287 -13.59 6.88 20.22
C VAL A 287 -13.26 6.26 18.85
N LEU A 288 -14.14 5.43 18.29
CA LEU A 288 -13.94 4.82 16.97
C LEU A 288 -14.07 5.85 15.86
N ALA A 289 -15.08 6.73 15.96
CA ALA A 289 -15.27 7.81 15.01
C ALA A 289 -14.07 8.78 15.01
N ALA A 290 -13.51 9.09 16.19
CA ALA A 290 -12.30 9.90 16.31
C ALA A 290 -11.08 9.21 15.69
N ALA A 291 -10.86 7.92 15.99
CA ALA A 291 -9.75 7.16 15.41
C ALA A 291 -9.85 7.08 13.87
N MET A 292 -11.04 6.84 13.34
CA MET A 292 -11.30 6.86 11.89
C MET A 292 -11.04 8.24 11.30
N ALA A 293 -11.58 9.31 11.91
CA ALA A 293 -11.37 10.67 11.44
C ALA A 293 -9.87 11.04 11.41
N ILE A 294 -9.10 10.70 12.45
CA ILE A 294 -7.64 10.92 12.49
C ILE A 294 -6.94 10.18 11.34
N CYS A 295 -7.32 8.93 11.07
CA CYS A 295 -6.76 8.17 9.94
C CYS A 295 -7.10 8.83 8.59
N LEU A 296 -8.36 9.26 8.39
CA LEU A 296 -8.82 9.90 7.15
C LEU A 296 -8.20 11.29 6.95
N PHE A 297 -8.04 12.07 8.03
CA PHE A 297 -7.33 13.35 8.00
C PHE A 297 -5.84 13.17 7.68
N SER A 298 -5.21 12.12 8.23
CA SER A 298 -3.85 11.76 7.86
C SER A 298 -3.75 11.36 6.39
N LEU A 299 -4.66 10.52 5.89
CA LEU A 299 -4.73 10.15 4.47
C LEU A 299 -4.94 11.37 3.55
N ALA A 300 -5.81 12.30 3.94
CA ALA A 300 -6.01 13.57 3.25
C ALA A 300 -4.74 14.44 3.24
N GLY A 301 -3.90 14.33 4.27
CA GLY A 301 -2.68 15.11 4.44
C GLY A 301 -2.91 16.43 5.17
N ILE A 302 -3.74 16.41 6.21
CA ILE A 302 -3.96 17.59 7.06
C ILE A 302 -2.71 17.86 7.93
N PRO A 303 -2.25 19.13 8.06
CA PRO A 303 -1.09 19.47 8.90
C PRO A 303 -1.17 18.90 10.32
N GLY A 304 -0.01 18.53 10.87
CA GLY A 304 0.11 17.86 12.18
C GLY A 304 -0.09 16.35 12.15
N THR A 305 -0.38 15.75 10.99
CA THR A 305 -0.50 14.30 10.81
C THR A 305 0.69 13.70 10.04
N ALA A 306 0.94 12.40 10.24
CA ALA A 306 1.99 11.66 9.53
C ALA A 306 1.85 11.74 8.00
N GLY A 307 0.62 11.68 7.47
CA GLY A 307 0.39 11.72 6.04
C GLY A 307 0.71 13.07 5.41
N PHE A 308 0.54 14.19 6.14
CA PHE A 308 1.02 15.50 5.69
C PHE A 308 2.55 15.52 5.57
N MET A 309 3.27 15.12 6.61
CA MET A 309 4.74 15.05 6.58
C MET A 309 5.24 14.15 5.46
N GLY A 310 4.60 12.99 5.26
CA GLY A 310 4.98 12.06 4.20
C GLY A 310 4.79 12.64 2.80
N LYS A 311 3.64 13.26 2.50
CA LYS A 311 3.41 13.95 1.23
C LYS A 311 4.39 15.11 1.05
N PHE A 312 4.62 15.90 2.10
CA PHE A 312 5.55 17.02 2.07
C PHE A 312 6.96 16.59 1.66
N TYR A 313 7.54 15.56 2.29
CA TYR A 313 8.88 15.09 1.94
C TYR A 313 8.96 14.53 0.51
N VAL A 314 7.95 13.77 0.10
CA VAL A 314 7.89 13.20 -1.24
C VAL A 314 7.77 14.29 -2.32
N PHE A 315 6.93 15.31 -2.08
CA PHE A 315 6.77 16.44 -3.00
C PHE A 315 8.00 17.33 -3.02
N ALA A 316 8.62 17.59 -1.86
CA ALA A 316 9.86 18.34 -1.77
C ALA A 316 11.00 17.66 -2.56
N ALA A 317 11.10 16.32 -2.49
CA ALA A 317 12.05 15.57 -3.30
C ALA A 317 11.76 15.71 -4.80
N GLY A 318 10.49 15.65 -5.21
CA GLY A 318 10.06 15.86 -6.59
C GLY A 318 10.43 17.25 -7.12
N VAL A 319 10.17 18.31 -6.35
CA VAL A 319 10.54 19.69 -6.72
C VAL A 319 12.05 19.83 -6.87
N LYS A 320 12.83 19.33 -5.90
CA LYS A 320 14.30 19.36 -5.96
C LYS A 320 14.88 18.60 -7.17
N ALA A 321 14.19 17.56 -7.63
CA ALA A 321 14.56 16.81 -8.83
C ALA A 321 14.06 17.45 -10.13
N GLY A 322 13.47 18.66 -10.09
CA GLY A 322 12.96 19.37 -11.26
C GLY A 322 11.60 18.88 -11.77
N GLN A 323 10.94 17.95 -11.06
CA GLN A 323 9.64 17.36 -11.44
C GLN A 323 8.46 18.25 -11.01
N ILE A 324 8.55 19.56 -11.21
CA ILE A 324 7.55 20.53 -10.76
C ILE A 324 6.15 20.23 -11.31
N PRO A 325 5.94 19.93 -12.61
CA PRO A 325 4.62 19.62 -13.14
C PRO A 325 3.97 18.42 -12.45
N LEU A 326 4.75 17.36 -12.18
CA LEU A 326 4.27 16.17 -11.48
C LEU A 326 3.81 16.51 -10.06
N VAL A 327 4.56 17.35 -9.35
CA VAL A 327 4.22 17.78 -7.99
C VAL A 327 2.96 18.64 -7.98
N VAL A 328 2.78 19.55 -8.95
CA VAL A 328 1.55 20.34 -9.08
C VAL A 328 0.34 19.43 -9.27
N ILE A 329 0.44 18.44 -10.16
CA ILE A 329 -0.62 17.43 -10.37
C ILE A 329 -0.92 16.68 -9.07
N ALA A 330 0.12 16.32 -8.31
CA ALA A 330 -0.02 15.61 -7.05
C ALA A 330 -0.73 16.43 -5.97
N VAL A 331 -0.42 17.72 -5.86
CA VAL A 331 -1.08 18.65 -4.92
C VAL A 331 -2.56 18.82 -5.27
N LEU A 332 -2.89 19.05 -6.55
CA LEU A 332 -4.28 19.18 -7.01
C LEU A 332 -5.08 17.90 -6.74
N ASN A 333 -4.50 16.73 -7.03
CA ASN A 333 -5.13 15.45 -6.75
C ASN A 333 -5.31 15.21 -5.24
N SER A 334 -4.39 15.70 -4.41
CA SER A 334 -4.54 15.62 -2.95
C SER A 334 -5.71 16.48 -2.44
N ALA A 335 -6.01 17.60 -3.10
CA ALA A 335 -7.20 18.40 -2.79
C ALA A 335 -8.49 17.65 -3.15
N VAL A 336 -8.53 16.98 -4.32
CA VAL A 336 -9.65 16.09 -4.68
C VAL A 336 -9.81 14.97 -3.65
N ALA A 337 -8.69 14.43 -3.16
CA ALA A 337 -8.70 13.37 -2.15
C ALA A 337 -9.38 13.78 -0.84
N ALA A 338 -9.13 15.03 -0.40
CA ALA A 338 -9.72 15.55 0.83
C ALA A 338 -11.24 15.47 0.82
N TYR A 339 -11.90 15.67 -0.33
CA TYR A 339 -13.36 15.63 -0.41
C TYR A 339 -13.94 14.28 0.01
N TYR A 340 -13.50 13.16 -0.59
CA TYR A 340 -14.10 11.86 -0.26
C TYR A 340 -13.76 11.39 1.16
N TYR A 341 -12.61 11.79 1.71
CA TYR A 341 -12.29 11.54 3.11
C TYR A 341 -13.18 12.35 4.05
N LEU A 342 -13.34 13.65 3.77
CA LEU A 342 -14.21 14.53 4.55
C LEU A 342 -15.68 14.12 4.47
N ARG A 343 -16.13 13.55 3.35
CA ARG A 343 -17.48 12.99 3.21
C ARG A 343 -17.76 11.89 4.24
N VAL A 344 -16.79 11.01 4.51
CA VAL A 344 -16.95 9.96 5.54
C VAL A 344 -16.97 10.58 6.94
N VAL A 345 -16.10 11.57 7.20
CA VAL A 345 -16.10 12.29 8.48
C VAL A 345 -17.42 13.03 8.70
N TYR A 346 -17.93 13.69 7.67
CA TYR A 346 -19.23 14.37 7.70
C TYR A 346 -20.35 13.39 8.08
N MET A 347 -20.43 12.24 7.41
CA MET A 347 -21.41 11.20 7.74
C MET A 347 -21.32 10.77 9.21
N MET A 348 -20.10 10.55 9.74
CA MET A 348 -19.92 10.12 11.13
C MET A 348 -20.38 11.13 12.18
N TYR A 349 -20.25 12.43 11.90
CA TYR A 349 -20.42 13.49 12.90
C TYR A 349 -21.67 14.35 12.72
N MET A 350 -22.17 14.51 11.49
CA MET A 350 -23.21 15.48 11.15
C MET A 350 -24.57 14.82 10.88
N GLU A 351 -24.59 13.54 10.48
CA GLU A 351 -25.82 12.81 10.20
C GLU A 351 -26.36 12.11 11.46
N GLU A 352 -27.67 11.88 11.48
CA GLU A 352 -28.33 11.17 12.57
C GLU A 352 -28.00 9.67 12.56
N PRO A 353 -27.89 9.01 13.73
CA PRO A 353 -27.62 7.58 13.81
C PRO A 353 -28.71 6.75 13.13
N ARG A 354 -28.36 6.03 12.06
CA ARG A 354 -29.28 5.13 11.35
C ARG A 354 -29.34 3.73 11.93
N GLU A 355 -28.22 3.24 12.44
CA GLU A 355 -28.02 1.84 12.81
C GLU A 355 -27.65 1.70 14.29
N GLU A 356 -28.09 0.59 14.91
CA GLU A 356 -27.62 0.20 16.22
C GLU A 356 -26.28 -0.53 16.11
N TYR A 357 -25.18 0.20 16.30
CA TYR A 357 -23.84 -0.39 16.36
C TYR A 357 -23.64 -1.22 17.63
N GLN A 358 -24.03 -2.49 17.58
CA GLN A 358 -23.46 -3.46 18.49
C GLN A 358 -21.98 -3.57 18.11
N ILE A 359 -21.04 -3.39 19.05
CA ILE A 359 -19.61 -3.58 18.81
C ILE A 359 -19.06 -4.42 19.95
N SER A 360 -18.40 -5.53 19.62
CA SER A 360 -17.63 -6.32 20.59
C SER A 360 -16.22 -5.75 20.68
N PHE A 361 -15.97 -4.95 21.71
CA PHE A 361 -14.62 -4.44 21.95
C PHE A 361 -13.74 -5.55 22.53
N HIS A 362 -12.77 -5.99 21.72
CA HIS A 362 -11.65 -6.74 22.25
C HIS A 362 -10.56 -5.74 22.69
N PRO A 363 -9.99 -5.85 23.92
CA PRO A 363 -8.94 -4.94 24.39
C PRO A 363 -7.75 -4.81 23.42
N ALA A 364 -7.45 -5.89 22.70
CA ALA A 364 -6.44 -5.93 21.64
C ALA A 364 -6.65 -4.85 20.56
N ALA A 365 -7.88 -4.67 20.09
CA ALA A 365 -8.19 -3.69 19.04
C ALA A 365 -8.03 -2.25 19.52
N VAL A 366 -8.32 -1.98 20.81
CA VAL A 366 -8.11 -0.66 21.42
C VAL A 366 -6.62 -0.34 21.48
N VAL A 367 -5.78 -1.30 21.88
CA VAL A 367 -4.32 -1.14 21.88
C VAL A 367 -3.82 -0.86 20.47
N ALA A 368 -4.29 -1.57 19.45
CA ALA A 368 -3.92 -1.31 18.06
C ALA A 368 -4.30 0.11 17.60
N LEU A 369 -5.53 0.57 17.89
CA LEU A 369 -5.95 1.93 17.56
C LEU A 369 -5.10 2.98 18.28
N LEU A 370 -4.79 2.77 19.56
CA LEU A 370 -3.94 3.69 20.33
C LEU A 370 -2.55 3.78 19.72
N VAL A 371 -1.91 2.65 19.42
CA VAL A 371 -0.59 2.61 18.77
C VAL A 371 -0.61 3.35 17.43
N ILE A 372 -1.66 3.16 16.63
CA ILE A 372 -1.82 3.84 15.33
C ILE A 372 -2.00 5.35 15.50
N VAL A 373 -2.90 5.79 16.38
CA VAL A 373 -3.16 7.22 16.62
C VAL A 373 -1.91 7.92 17.16
N VAL A 374 -1.26 7.33 18.17
CA VAL A 374 0.01 7.86 18.71
C VAL A 374 1.07 7.92 17.62
N GLY A 375 1.21 6.87 16.81
CA GLY A 375 2.15 6.84 15.70
C GLY A 375 1.88 7.90 14.64
N ILE A 376 0.60 8.18 14.31
CA ILE A 376 0.21 9.22 13.36
C ILE A 376 0.65 10.61 13.85
N PHE A 377 0.41 10.93 15.12
CA PHE A 377 0.80 12.23 15.68
C PHE A 377 2.30 12.33 15.93
N GLN A 378 2.94 11.26 16.41
CA GLN A 378 4.39 11.23 16.60
C GLN A 378 5.13 11.51 15.29
N LEU A 379 4.75 10.83 14.20
CA LEU A 379 5.33 11.06 12.87
C LEU A 379 4.96 12.41 12.27
N GLY A 380 3.81 12.98 12.64
CA GLY A 380 3.36 14.29 12.17
C GLY A 380 4.06 15.47 12.85
N ILE A 381 4.27 15.39 14.16
CA ILE A 381 4.76 16.48 15.01
C ILE A 381 6.28 16.39 15.21
N ILE A 382 6.82 15.18 15.40
CA ILE A 382 8.24 14.94 15.69
C ILE A 382 8.82 13.94 14.67
N PRO A 383 8.92 14.31 13.38
CA PRO A 383 9.37 13.40 12.33
C PRO A 383 10.88 13.09 12.40
N GLY A 384 11.68 13.89 13.13
CA GLY A 384 13.14 13.93 13.02
C GLY A 384 13.85 12.58 13.16
N SER A 385 13.56 11.82 14.22
CA SER A 385 14.23 10.54 14.51
C SER A 385 13.90 9.43 13.51
N LEU A 386 12.66 9.38 13.04
CA LEU A 386 12.20 8.41 12.05
C LEU A 386 12.60 8.80 10.63
N LEU A 387 12.71 10.09 10.35
CA LEU A 387 13.25 10.56 9.09
C LEU A 387 14.75 10.24 8.99
N SER A 388 15.53 10.48 10.05
CA SER A 388 16.95 10.10 10.09
C SER A 388 17.15 8.58 10.01
N ALA A 389 16.28 7.80 10.67
CA ALA A 389 16.27 6.35 10.53
C ALA A 389 15.96 5.93 9.08
N SER A 390 15.07 6.66 8.39
CA SER A 390 14.72 6.40 6.98
C SER A 390 15.90 6.70 6.05
N TYR A 391 16.64 7.78 6.28
CA TYR A 391 17.89 8.11 5.56
C TYR A 391 18.99 7.07 5.78
N SER A 392 19.13 6.59 7.02
CA SER A 392 20.14 5.60 7.39
C SER A 392 19.80 4.22 6.82
N SER A 393 18.54 3.81 6.92
CA SER A 393 18.04 2.55 6.37
C SER A 393 18.17 2.54 4.85
N PHE A 394 17.78 3.62 4.17
CA PHE A 394 17.94 3.70 2.71
C PHE A 394 19.41 3.57 2.31
N ALA A 395 20.32 4.19 3.04
CA ALA A 395 21.76 4.10 2.77
C ALA A 395 22.39 2.73 3.03
N LEU A 396 21.77 1.88 3.87
CA LEU A 396 22.16 0.47 4.01
C LEU A 396 21.51 -0.42 2.94
N PHE A 397 20.40 0.07 2.39
CA PHE A 397 19.52 -0.66 1.48
C PHE A 397 19.92 -0.50 0.01
N THR A 398 20.53 0.65 -0.30
CA THR A 398 21.25 1.00 -1.54
C THR A 398 22.74 1.00 -1.24
N PHE A 399 23.58 0.52 -2.16
CA PHE A 399 25.02 0.28 -1.95
C PHE A 399 25.79 1.43 -1.29
#